data_AF-A0A6C0PU10-F1
#
_entry.id   AF-A0A6C0PU10-F1
#
_cell.length_a   1.000
_cell.length_b   1.000
_cell.length_c   1.000
_cell.angle_alpha   90.00
_cell.angle_beta   90.00
_cell.angle_gamma   90.00
#
_symmetry.space_group_name_H-M   'P 1'
#
loop_
_entity.id
_entity.type
_entity.pdbx_description
1 polymer ?
#
loop_
_entity_poly.entity_id
_entity_poly.type
_entity_poly.pdbx_seq_one_letter_code
_entity_poly.pdbx_strand_id
1 'polypeptide(L)' 'WAKGHYTEGAELVDAVLDIVRKEAEGTDCLQGFQITHSLGGGTGAGMGTLLISKIREEYP' A
#
# COMPACT_ATOMS: atom_id res chain seq x y z
N TRP A 1 7.26 -0.35 -12.90
CA TRP A 1 6.16 -1.23 -12.49
C TRP A 1 6.67 -2.58 -11.98
N ALA A 2 7.16 -3.50 -12.84
CA ALA A 2 7.50 -4.88 -12.42
C ALA A 2 8.39 -4.99 -11.17
N LYS A 3 9.53 -4.30 -11.12
CA LYS A 3 10.41 -4.29 -9.93
C LYS A 3 9.69 -3.78 -8.67
N GLY A 4 8.97 -2.66 -8.80
CA GLY A 4 8.21 -2.08 -7.69
C GLY A 4 7.02 -2.92 -7.25
N HIS A 5 6.53 -3.85 -8.07
CA HIS A 5 5.39 -4.70 -7.70
C HIS A 5 5.82 -6.09 -7.21
N TYR A 6 6.82 -6.70 -7.85
CA TYR A 6 7.17 -8.09 -7.60
C TYR A 6 8.44 -8.30 -6.80
N THR A 7 9.36 -7.33 -6.75
CA THR A 7 10.66 -7.50 -6.08
C THR A 7 10.86 -6.44 -5.01
N GLU A 8 11.37 -5.27 -5.38
CA GLU A 8 11.81 -4.23 -4.45
C GLU A 8 10.64 -3.68 -3.61
N GLY A 9 9.45 -3.53 -4.21
CA GLY A 9 8.28 -3.10 -3.44
C GLY A 9 7.69 -4.19 -2.56
N ALA A 10 7.87 -5.47 -2.91
CA ALA A 10 7.42 -6.59 -2.08
C ALA A 10 8.25 -6.73 -0.80
N GLU A 11 9.53 -6.37 -0.84
CA GLU A 11 10.39 -6.31 0.36
C GLU A 11 10.01 -5.17 1.31
N LEU A 12 9.38 -4.10 0.78
CA LEU A 12 9.05 -2.89 1.54
C LEU A 12 7.57 -2.82 1.99
N VAL A 13 6.67 -3.57 1.35
CA VAL A 13 5.22 -3.43 1.56
C VAL A 13 4.80 -3.75 2.98
N ASP A 14 5.40 -4.76 3.61
CA ASP A 14 5.04 -5.19 4.97
C ASP A 14 5.31 -4.08 5.99
N ALA A 15 6.47 -3.41 5.87
CA ALA A 15 6.81 -2.29 6.74
C ALA A 15 5.83 -1.10 6.57
N VAL A 16 5.32 -0.88 5.36
CA VAL A 16 4.30 0.15 5.12
C VAL A 16 2.96 -0.27 5.71
N LEU A 17 2.56 -1.54 5.57
CA LEU A 17 1.30 -2.07 6.12
C LEU A 17 1.28 -2.02 7.64
N ASP A 18 2.40 -2.28 8.31
CA ASP A 18 2.49 -2.17 9.77
C ASP A 18 2.20 -0.75 10.26
N ILE A 19 2.69 0.26 9.53
CA ILE A 19 2.39 1.67 9.82
C ILE A 19 0.91 1.94 9.56
N VAL A 20 0.37 1.50 8.42
CA VAL A 20 -1.06 1.67 8.09
C VAL A 20 -1.95 1.05 9.17
N ARG A 21 -1.61 -0.15 9.65
CA ARG A 21 -2.36 -0.83 10.72
C ARG A 21 -2.34 -0.05 12.02
N LYS A 22 -1.16 0.42 12.44
CA LYS A 22 -1.04 1.24 13.65
C LYS A 22 -1.90 2.51 13.58
N GLU A 23 -1.92 3.19 12.43
CA GLU A 23 -2.75 4.38 12.25
C GLU A 23 -4.25 4.03 12.19
N ALA A 24 -4.62 2.91 11.57
CA ALA A 24 -5.99 2.42 11.53
C ALA A 24 -6.54 2.09 12.93
N GLU A 25 -5.75 1.40 13.77
CA GLU A 25 -6.08 1.08 15.16
C GLU A 25 -6.23 2.33 16.04
N GLY A 26 -5.62 3.45 15.65
CA GLY A 26 -5.76 4.74 16.33
C GLY A 26 -7.07 5.47 16.04
N THR A 27 -7.92 4.94 15.16
CA THR A 27 -9.21 5.54 14.79
C THR A 27 -10.39 4.75 15.35
N ASP A 28 -11.42 5.45 15.82
CA ASP A 28 -12.64 4.78 16.34
C ASP A 28 -13.43 4.08 15.23
N CYS A 29 -13.43 4.64 14.01
CA CYS A 29 -14.10 4.08 12.84
C CYS A 29 -13.41 4.54 11.55
N LEU A 30 -12.61 3.65 10.96
CA LEU A 30 -11.95 3.89 9.69
C LEU A 30 -12.94 3.75 8.52
N GLN A 31 -13.05 4.79 7.69
CA GLN A 31 -13.98 4.79 6.54
C GLN A 31 -13.32 4.40 5.21
N GLY A 32 -12.00 4.51 5.10
CA GLY A 32 -11.28 4.15 3.90
C GLY A 32 -9.95 4.87 3.76
N PHE A 33 -9.33 4.70 2.59
CA PHE A 33 -7.98 5.19 2.30
C PHE A 33 -7.98 6.04 1.03
N GLN A 34 -7.17 7.10 1.02
CA GLN A 34 -6.85 7.86 -0.18
C GLN A 34 -5.39 7.62 -0.54
N ILE A 35 -5.14 7.05 -1.73
CA ILE A 35 -3.80 6.72 -2.20
C ILE A 35 -3.49 7.59 -3.42
N THR A 36 -2.40 8.35 -3.34
CA THR A 36 -1.91 9.18 -4.44
C THR A 36 -0.57 8.64 -4.91
N HIS A 37 -0.48 8.26 -6.19
CA HIS A 37 0.74 7.74 -6.78
C HIS A 37 0.79 8.04 -8.29
N SER A 38 2.00 8.06 -8.86
CA SER A 38 2.17 8.24 -10.31
C SER A 38 1.92 6.94 -11.07
N LEU A 39 1.31 7.04 -12.25
CA LEU A 39 0.97 5.87 -13.08
C LEU A 39 2.11 5.42 -14.01
N GLY A 40 2.99 6.33 -14.44
CA GLY A 40 4.09 6.01 -15.36
C GLY A 40 5.38 5.55 -14.67
N GLY A 41 5.49 5.73 -13.35
CA GLY A 41 6.75 5.51 -12.61
C GLY A 41 7.02 4.06 -12.22
N GLY A 42 8.29 3.74 -11.97
CA GLY A 42 8.73 2.43 -11.46
C GLY A 42 8.08 2.06 -10.14
N THR A 43 8.27 2.92 -9.15
CA THR A 43 7.79 2.82 -7.77
C THR A 43 6.32 3.20 -7.65
N GLY A 44 5.94 4.39 -8.12
CA GLY A 44 4.56 4.87 -8.05
C GLY A 44 3.58 3.85 -8.61
N ALA A 45 3.79 3.37 -9.84
CA ALA A 45 2.88 2.40 -10.44
C ALA A 45 3.02 1.00 -9.83
N GLY A 46 4.25 0.53 -9.60
CA GLY A 46 4.50 -0.83 -9.13
C GLY A 46 4.08 -1.02 -7.67
N MET A 47 4.69 -0.26 -6.77
CA MET A 47 4.42 -0.33 -5.33
C MET A 47 3.02 0.19 -5.01
N GLY A 48 2.56 1.25 -5.68
CA GLY A 48 1.20 1.77 -5.46
C GLY A 48 0.12 0.73 -5.77
N THR A 49 0.25 -0.01 -6.88
CA THR A 49 -0.70 -1.08 -7.21
C THR A 49 -0.61 -2.27 -6.25
N LEU A 50 0.59 -2.62 -5.79
CA LEU A 50 0.78 -3.67 -4.78
C LEU A 50 0.11 -3.29 -3.45
N LEU A 51 0.34 -2.07 -2.98
CA LEU A 51 -0.20 -1.56 -1.72
C LEU A 51 -1.73 -1.51 -1.73
N ILE A 52 -2.34 -1.06 -2.84
CA ILE A 52 -3.81 -1.06 -3.00
C ILE A 52 -4.38 -2.48 -2.84
N SER A 53 -3.75 -3.48 -3.49
CA SER A 53 -4.19 -4.87 -3.39
C SER A 53 -4.12 -5.39 -1.95
N LYS A 54 -3.04 -5.08 -1.23
CA LYS A 54 -2.86 -5.50 0.16
C LYS A 54 -3.83 -4.82 1.13
N ILE A 55 -4.05 -3.52 0.97
CA ILE A 55 -5.03 -2.79 1.78
C ILE A 55 -6.43 -3.37 1.58
N ARG A 56 -6.81 -3.70 0.34
CA ARG A 56 -8.09 -4.35 0.06
C ARG A 56 -8.21 -5.76 0.68
N GLU A 57 -7.10 -6.49 0.82
CA GLU A 57 -7.10 -7.80 1.49
C GLU A 57 -7.31 -7.67 3.01
N GLU A 58 -6.67 -6.69 3.66
CA GLU A 58 -6.76 -6.49 5.11
C GLU A 58 -7.99 -5.69 5.55
N TYR A 59 -8.47 -4.76 4.73
CA TYR A 59 -9.56 -3.82 5.02
C TYR A 59 -10.62 -3.89 3.89
N PRO A 60 -11.50 -4.92 3.91
CA PRO A 60 -12.50 -5.15 2.86
C PRO A 60 -13.67 -4.15 2.86
#